data_AF-A0A229TFU8-F1
#
_entry.id   AF-A0A229TFU8-F1
#
_cell.length_a   1.000
_cell.length_b   1.000
_cell.length_c   1.000
_cell.angle_alpha   90.00
_cell.angle_beta   90.00
_cell.angle_gamma   90.00
#
_symmetry.space_group_name_H-M   'P 1'
#
loop_
_entity.id
_entity.type
_entity.pdbx_description
1 polymer ?
#
loop_
_entity_poly.entity_id
_entity_poly.type
_entity_poly.pdbx_seq_one_letter_code
_entity_poly.pdbx_strand_id
1 'polypeptide(L)'
;MGGLMTHEDLPTGMNELRQGVLEVAEEAPRQARQAARAEFRRAWKWGVLACFLVSLMVALATGVAVLNLYGRAESTDAAVAALRQQAEQSKAQGDQANAELTQRGQTPVPIPEPGKVDDSEVIIAAATARVLASMPTPQPSTSDLGQAVARYLAANPPAPQAPTAQQLAASLAGYFATSPPPSGPPGPAGEPGPRGAAGQDGQDGQDGHTPTRNEIEAAFVGYLQANPTALCPRGGTFAQLRVVLADGGVADTWQCVVTTTPLPSETPTSTETSPPPTN
;
A
#
# COMPACT_ATOMS: atom_id res chain seq x y z
N MET A 1 -70.57 -56.46 -69.65
CA MET A 1 -69.85 -55.21 -69.93
C MET A 1 -70.12 -54.23 -68.81
N GLY A 2 -69.09 -53.51 -68.36
CA GLY A 2 -68.99 -52.91 -67.03
C GLY A 2 -69.99 -51.80 -66.74
N GLY A 3 -70.62 -51.89 -65.56
CA GLY A 3 -71.38 -50.81 -64.96
C GLY A 3 -70.45 -49.91 -64.15
N LEU A 4 -70.31 -48.66 -64.60
CA LEU A 4 -69.65 -47.57 -63.89
C LEU A 4 -70.28 -47.40 -62.50
N MET A 5 -69.46 -47.46 -61.44
CA MET A 5 -69.81 -46.95 -60.12
C MET A 5 -69.80 -45.42 -60.17
N THR A 6 -70.97 -44.81 -60.11
CA THR A 6 -71.13 -43.38 -59.87
C THR A 6 -70.89 -43.09 -58.39
N HIS A 7 -70.00 -42.13 -58.13
CA HIS A 7 -69.68 -41.53 -56.84
C HIS A 7 -70.89 -40.77 -56.28
N GLU A 8 -71.82 -41.47 -55.63
CA GLU A 8 -72.84 -40.85 -54.77
C GLU A 8 -72.96 -41.69 -53.51
N ASP A 9 -72.19 -41.33 -52.49
CA ASP A 9 -72.50 -41.50 -51.06
C ASP A 9 -71.28 -41.01 -50.24
N LEU A 10 -71.09 -39.69 -50.22
CA LEU A 10 -70.28 -39.06 -49.18
C LEU A 10 -71.20 -38.92 -47.95
N PRO A 11 -70.88 -39.55 -46.81
CA PRO A 11 -71.77 -39.63 -45.67
C PRO A 11 -72.05 -38.23 -45.11
N THR A 12 -73.32 -37.94 -44.90
CA THR A 12 -73.88 -36.67 -44.41
C THR A 12 -73.16 -36.14 -43.16
N GLY A 13 -72.58 -37.02 -42.34
CA GLY A 13 -71.82 -36.65 -41.14
C GLY A 13 -70.50 -35.89 -41.39
N MET A 14 -69.89 -35.97 -42.58
CA MET A 14 -68.68 -35.19 -42.89
C MET A 14 -68.99 -33.70 -43.09
N ASN A 15 -70.20 -33.36 -43.56
CA ASN A 15 -70.60 -31.96 -43.72
C ASN A 15 -70.92 -31.30 -42.38
N GLU A 16 -71.53 -32.02 -41.44
CA GLU A 16 -71.76 -31.54 -40.07
C GLU A 16 -70.44 -31.32 -39.31
N LEU A 17 -69.46 -32.25 -39.46
CA LEU A 17 -68.12 -32.06 -38.91
C LEU A 17 -67.41 -30.85 -39.52
N ARG A 18 -67.57 -30.63 -40.83
CA ARG A 18 -66.94 -29.48 -41.50
C ARG A 18 -67.57 -28.15 -41.08
N GLN A 19 -68.89 -28.11 -40.87
CA GLN A 19 -69.58 -26.94 -40.31
C GLN A 19 -69.17 -26.69 -38.86
N GLY A 20 -69.14 -27.73 -38.01
CA GLY A 20 -68.71 -27.60 -36.62
C GLY A 20 -67.26 -27.12 -36.47
N VAL A 21 -66.34 -27.61 -37.32
CA VAL A 21 -64.94 -27.15 -37.29
C VAL A 21 -64.80 -25.71 -37.77
N LEU A 22 -65.59 -25.26 -38.75
CA LEU A 22 -65.57 -23.86 -39.19
C LEU A 22 -66.13 -22.91 -38.14
N GLU A 23 -67.21 -23.30 -37.45
CA GLU A 23 -67.79 -22.51 -36.37
C GLU A 23 -66.82 -22.38 -35.19
N VAL A 24 -66.17 -23.48 -34.79
CA VAL A 24 -65.14 -23.46 -33.73
C VAL A 24 -63.90 -22.66 -34.15
N ALA A 25 -63.52 -22.71 -35.43
CA ALA A 25 -62.39 -21.94 -35.96
C ALA A 25 -62.64 -20.43 -35.95
N GLU A 26 -63.90 -19.98 -36.07
CA GLU A 26 -64.24 -18.55 -36.01
C GLU A 26 -64.39 -18.03 -34.56
N GLU A 27 -64.78 -18.89 -33.61
CA GLU A 27 -64.97 -18.49 -32.21
C GLU A 27 -63.66 -18.50 -31.38
N ALA A 28 -62.74 -19.42 -31.65
CA ALA A 28 -61.46 -19.52 -30.96
C ALA A 28 -60.63 -18.21 -30.90
N PRO A 29 -60.47 -17.43 -32.00
CA PRO A 29 -59.71 -16.19 -31.96
C PRO A 29 -60.40 -15.08 -31.14
N ARG A 30 -61.73 -15.11 -31.00
CA ARG A 30 -62.46 -14.13 -30.18
C ARG A 30 -62.25 -14.39 -28.70
N GLN A 31 -62.33 -15.65 -28.27
CA GLN A 31 -62.05 -16.02 -26.88
C GLN A 31 -60.58 -15.76 -26.51
N ALA A 32 -59.63 -16.10 -27.39
CA ALA A 32 -58.20 -15.83 -27.16
C ALA A 32 -57.91 -14.33 -27.00
N ARG A 33 -58.54 -13.46 -27.81
CA ARG A 33 -58.40 -12.01 -27.69
C ARG A 33 -58.98 -11.45 -26.40
N GLN A 34 -60.08 -12.02 -25.89
CA GLN A 34 -60.69 -11.58 -24.64
C GLN A 34 -59.85 -12.00 -23.42
N ALA A 35 -59.36 -13.25 -23.42
CA ALA A 35 -58.44 -13.73 -22.39
C ALA A 35 -57.14 -12.91 -22.35
N ALA A 36 -56.53 -12.65 -23.52
CA ALA A 36 -55.34 -11.82 -23.63
C ALA A 36 -55.56 -10.38 -23.11
N ARG A 37 -56.74 -9.79 -23.34
CA ARG A 37 -57.06 -8.44 -22.81
C ARG A 37 -57.24 -8.43 -21.29
N ALA A 38 -57.68 -9.52 -20.68
CA ALA A 38 -57.81 -9.61 -19.23
C ALA A 38 -56.42 -9.71 -18.56
N GLU A 39 -55.56 -10.58 -19.09
CA GLU A 39 -54.18 -10.73 -18.61
C GLU A 39 -53.36 -9.45 -18.84
N PHE A 40 -53.49 -8.85 -20.03
CA PHE A 40 -52.81 -7.59 -20.34
C PHE A 40 -53.21 -6.46 -19.37
N ARG A 41 -54.51 -6.34 -19.02
CA ARG A 41 -54.95 -5.33 -18.04
C ARG A 41 -54.38 -5.58 -16.64
N ARG A 42 -54.21 -6.84 -16.24
CA ARG A 42 -53.59 -7.19 -14.96
C ARG A 42 -52.09 -6.87 -14.98
N ALA A 43 -51.38 -7.30 -16.03
CA ALA A 43 -49.97 -7.02 -16.23
C ALA A 43 -49.69 -5.50 -16.32
N TRP A 44 -50.54 -4.75 -17.02
CA TRP A 44 -50.44 -3.30 -17.14
C TRP A 44 -50.53 -2.59 -15.80
N LYS A 45 -51.50 -2.98 -14.94
CA LYS A 45 -51.63 -2.40 -13.59
C LYS A 45 -50.38 -2.62 -12.75
N TRP A 46 -49.80 -3.82 -12.80
CA TRP A 46 -48.54 -4.12 -12.11
C TRP A 46 -47.36 -3.37 -12.71
N GLY A 47 -47.30 -3.23 -14.04
CA GLY A 47 -46.28 -2.44 -14.72
C GLY A 47 -46.30 -0.97 -14.31
N VAL A 48 -47.49 -0.35 -14.29
CA VAL A 48 -47.65 1.04 -13.83
C VAL A 48 -47.26 1.19 -12.36
N LEU A 49 -47.71 0.29 -11.48
CA LEU A 49 -47.35 0.32 -10.05
C LEU A 49 -45.83 0.18 -9.85
N ALA A 50 -45.17 -0.72 -10.58
CA ALA A 50 -43.73 -0.91 -10.52
C ALA A 50 -42.97 0.35 -10.97
N CYS A 51 -43.40 1.00 -12.08
CA CYS A 51 -42.82 2.26 -12.53
C CYS A 51 -42.94 3.36 -11.46
N PHE A 52 -44.13 3.51 -10.84
CA PHE A 52 -44.31 4.49 -9.76
C PHE A 52 -43.41 4.22 -8.55
N LEU A 53 -43.26 2.96 -8.13
CA LEU A 53 -42.39 2.59 -7.02
C LEU A 53 -40.92 2.87 -7.32
N VAL A 54 -40.45 2.58 -8.54
CA VAL A 54 -39.08 2.89 -8.95
C VAL A 54 -38.84 4.40 -8.96
N SER A 55 -39.76 5.19 -9.54
CA SER A 55 -39.66 6.66 -9.52
C SER A 55 -39.64 7.23 -8.10
N LEU A 56 -40.46 6.68 -7.19
CA LEU A 56 -40.48 7.08 -5.79
C LEU A 56 -39.15 6.75 -5.09
N MET A 57 -38.60 5.56 -5.32
CA MET A 57 -37.31 5.15 -4.74
C MET A 57 -36.16 6.01 -5.24
N VAL A 58 -36.14 6.37 -6.53
CA VAL A 58 -35.13 7.28 -7.09
C VAL A 58 -35.26 8.67 -6.47
N ALA A 59 -36.47 9.22 -6.35
CA ALA A 59 -36.71 10.52 -5.71
C ALA A 59 -36.33 10.54 -4.22
N LEU A 60 -36.57 9.44 -3.50
CA LEU A 60 -36.20 9.32 -2.10
C LEU A 60 -34.68 9.23 -1.94
N ALA A 61 -34.01 8.44 -2.79
CA ALA A 61 -32.55 8.33 -2.79
C ALA A 61 -31.87 9.67 -3.12
N THR A 62 -32.37 10.43 -4.10
CA THR A 62 -31.82 11.76 -4.41
C THR A 62 -32.09 12.75 -3.29
N GLY A 63 -33.27 12.72 -2.66
CA GLY A 63 -33.58 13.54 -1.49
C GLY A 63 -32.62 13.29 -0.31
N VAL A 64 -32.33 12.02 -0.01
CA VAL A 64 -31.37 11.64 1.04
C VAL A 64 -29.94 12.09 0.69
N ALA A 65 -29.53 11.97 -0.58
CA ALA A 65 -28.21 12.42 -1.02
C ALA A 65 -28.03 13.94 -0.85
N VAL A 66 -29.05 14.73 -1.19
CA VAL A 66 -29.04 16.19 -1.03
C VAL A 66 -29.00 16.58 0.45
N LEU A 67 -29.81 15.95 1.31
CA LEU A 67 -29.78 16.20 2.75
C LEU A 67 -28.41 15.88 3.37
N ASN A 68 -27.75 14.80 2.94
CA ASN A 68 -26.41 14.46 3.40
C ASN A 68 -25.35 15.48 2.93
N LEU A 69 -25.52 16.03 1.71
CA LEU A 69 -24.65 17.09 1.21
C LEU A 69 -24.77 18.39 2.03
N TYR A 70 -25.99 18.78 2.42
CA TYR A 70 -26.22 19.94 3.29
C TYR A 70 -25.66 19.72 4.71
N GLY A 71 -25.84 18.54 5.29
CA GLY A 71 -25.25 18.22 6.60
C GLY A 71 -23.71 18.29 6.61
N ARG A 72 -23.07 17.98 5.49
CA ARG A 72 -21.61 18.13 5.35
C ARG A 72 -21.17 19.60 5.33
N ALA A 73 -21.94 20.50 4.72
CA ALA A 73 -21.61 21.92 4.68
C ALA A 73 -21.63 22.57 6.08
N GLU A 74 -22.64 22.26 6.91
CA GLU A 74 -22.68 22.73 8.29
C GLU A 74 -21.53 22.16 9.13
N SER A 75 -21.15 20.90 8.86
CA SER A 75 -20.02 20.27 9.55
C SER A 75 -18.67 20.90 9.18
N THR A 76 -18.50 21.41 7.96
CA THR A 76 -17.26 22.07 7.54
C THR A 76 -17.11 23.44 8.18
N ASP A 77 -18.18 24.24 8.25
CA ASP A 77 -18.13 25.56 8.90
C ASP A 77 -17.86 25.43 10.40
N ALA A 78 -18.52 24.46 11.05
CA ALA A 78 -18.27 24.14 12.45
C ALA A 78 -16.83 23.64 12.68
N ALA A 79 -16.29 22.81 11.78
CA ALA A 79 -14.92 22.31 11.88
C ALA A 79 -13.88 23.43 11.69
N VAL A 80 -14.10 24.35 10.75
CA VAL A 80 -13.21 25.51 10.55
C VAL A 80 -13.26 26.45 11.76
N ALA A 81 -14.44 26.71 12.31
CA ALA A 81 -14.57 27.51 13.53
C ALA A 81 -13.86 26.85 14.73
N ALA A 82 -13.99 25.52 14.88
CA ALA A 82 -13.30 24.77 15.92
C ALA A 82 -11.77 24.79 15.74
N LEU A 83 -11.27 24.64 14.52
CA LEU A 83 -9.83 24.75 14.21
C LEU A 83 -9.29 26.13 14.53
N ARG A 84 -10.04 27.18 14.20
CA ARG A 84 -9.64 28.56 14.51
C ARG A 84 -9.58 28.80 16.02
N GLN A 85 -10.58 28.33 16.75
CA GLN A 85 -10.59 28.39 18.22
C GLN A 85 -9.40 27.61 18.81
N GLN A 86 -9.07 26.44 18.24
CA GLN A 86 -7.91 25.66 18.66
C GLN A 86 -6.58 26.39 18.35
N ALA A 87 -6.47 27.08 17.22
CA ALA A 87 -5.30 27.88 16.87
C ALA A 87 -5.13 29.08 17.80
N GLU A 88 -6.21 29.76 18.19
CA GLU A 88 -6.18 30.84 19.19
C GLU A 88 -5.69 30.34 20.57
N GLN A 89 -6.21 29.20 21.03
CA GLN A 89 -5.76 28.57 22.27
C GLN A 89 -4.29 28.13 22.19
N SER A 90 -3.89 27.53 21.07
CA SER A 90 -2.51 27.11 20.83
C SER A 90 -1.57 28.30 20.82
N LYS A 91 -1.93 29.39 20.14
CA LYS A 91 -1.15 30.64 20.15
C LYS A 91 -0.93 31.16 21.56
N ALA A 92 -1.98 31.25 22.39
CA ALA A 92 -1.83 31.71 23.77
C ALA A 92 -0.83 30.85 24.58
N GLN A 93 -0.88 29.51 24.42
CA GLN A 93 0.06 28.61 25.07
C GLN A 93 1.49 28.74 24.50
N GLY A 94 1.62 28.94 23.19
CA GLY A 94 2.91 29.16 22.54
C GLY A 94 3.55 30.49 22.94
N ASP A 95 2.76 31.55 23.13
CA ASP A 95 3.22 32.85 23.61
C ASP A 95 3.74 32.75 25.06
N GLN A 96 3.08 31.96 25.92
CA GLN A 96 3.59 31.63 27.26
C GLN A 96 4.94 30.89 27.18
N ALA A 97 5.04 29.87 26.32
CA ALA A 97 6.29 29.14 26.11
C ALA A 97 7.42 30.05 25.56
N ASN A 98 7.09 31.00 24.68
CA ASN A 98 8.03 32.01 24.20
C ASN A 98 8.50 32.96 25.30
N ALA A 99 7.63 33.31 26.26
CA ALA A 99 8.02 34.08 27.42
C ALA A 99 9.03 33.30 28.29
N GLU A 100 8.83 32.00 28.48
CA GLU A 100 9.79 31.11 29.15
C GLU A 100 11.12 31.02 28.38
N LEU A 101 11.06 30.86 27.04
CA LEU A 101 12.26 30.87 26.19
C LEU A 101 13.06 32.16 26.36
N THR A 102 12.37 33.32 26.37
CA THR A 102 12.99 34.63 26.57
C THR A 102 13.64 34.74 27.96
N GLN A 103 12.97 34.28 29.02
CA GLN A 103 13.53 34.24 30.38
C GLN A 103 14.81 33.39 30.46
N ARG A 104 14.93 32.37 29.60
CA ARG A 104 16.12 31.51 29.49
C ARG A 104 17.17 32.05 28.51
N GLY A 105 16.99 33.25 27.96
CA GLY A 105 17.91 33.85 26.98
C GLY A 105 17.91 33.18 25.61
N GLN A 106 16.86 32.42 25.28
CA GLN A 106 16.70 31.77 23.97
C GLN A 106 15.83 32.65 23.05
N THR A 107 16.08 32.56 21.75
CA THR A 107 15.28 33.27 20.74
C THR A 107 13.85 32.73 20.71
N PRO A 108 12.81 33.58 20.86
CA PRO A 108 11.42 33.16 20.73
C PRO A 108 11.10 32.61 19.34
N VAL A 109 10.19 31.64 19.27
CA VAL A 109 9.67 31.11 18.00
C VAL A 109 8.62 32.08 17.45
N PRO A 110 8.70 32.54 16.19
CA PRO A 110 7.65 33.35 15.59
C PRO A 110 6.36 32.53 15.46
N ILE A 111 5.28 32.96 16.13
CA ILE A 111 3.95 32.33 16.02
C ILE A 111 3.03 33.30 15.25
N PRO A 112 2.58 32.95 14.04
CA PRO A 112 1.66 33.78 13.26
C PRO A 112 0.31 34.04 13.96
N GLU A 113 -0.42 35.06 13.51
CA GLU A 113 -1.78 35.33 14.01
C GLU A 113 -2.82 34.37 13.38
N PRO A 114 -3.73 33.77 14.18
CA PRO A 114 -4.84 32.96 13.67
C PRO A 114 -5.66 33.69 12.60
N GLY A 115 -5.91 32.99 11.48
CA GLY A 115 -6.61 33.54 10.32
C GLY A 115 -5.83 34.55 9.46
N LYS A 116 -4.54 34.79 9.70
CA LYS A 116 -3.63 35.45 8.74
C LYS A 116 -2.89 34.44 7.84
N VAL A 117 -2.62 33.26 8.37
CA VAL A 117 -2.06 32.08 7.69
C VAL A 117 -2.95 30.88 8.00
N ASP A 118 -2.63 29.71 7.45
CA ASP A 118 -3.35 28.47 7.78
C ASP A 118 -3.27 28.19 9.29
N ASP A 119 -4.41 27.93 9.93
CA ASP A 119 -4.50 27.71 11.38
C ASP A 119 -3.64 26.52 11.86
N SER A 120 -3.40 25.54 10.98
CA SER A 120 -2.45 24.45 11.20
C SER A 120 -1.01 24.94 11.42
N GLU A 121 -0.57 25.98 10.72
CA GLU A 121 0.77 26.56 10.87
C GLU A 121 0.92 27.24 12.23
N VAL A 122 -0.13 27.93 12.70
CA VAL A 122 -0.16 28.53 14.05
C VAL A 122 -0.03 27.46 15.13
N ILE A 123 -0.79 26.36 14.99
CA ILE A 123 -0.73 25.23 15.93
C ILE A 123 0.67 24.60 15.95
N ILE A 124 1.29 24.38 14.78
CA ILE A 124 2.64 23.80 14.67
C ILE A 124 3.70 24.74 15.29
N ALA A 125 3.64 26.04 14.99
CA ALA A 125 4.58 27.02 15.55
C ALA A 125 4.46 27.12 17.08
N ALA A 126 3.23 27.14 17.60
CA ALA A 126 2.96 27.13 19.03
C ALA A 126 3.45 25.84 19.72
N ALA A 127 3.20 24.68 19.12
CA ALA A 127 3.70 23.41 19.62
C ALA A 127 5.24 23.38 19.65
N THR A 128 5.88 23.92 18.62
CA THR A 128 7.35 24.06 18.56
C THR A 128 7.87 24.92 19.72
N ALA A 129 7.25 26.08 19.97
CA ALA A 129 7.61 26.93 21.12
C ALA A 129 7.50 26.16 22.45
N ARG A 130 6.41 25.42 22.66
CA ARG A 130 6.20 24.60 23.87
C ARG A 130 7.23 23.48 24.02
N VAL A 131 7.56 22.77 22.94
CA VAL A 131 8.60 21.73 22.97
C VAL A 131 9.92 22.36 23.36
N LEU A 132 10.31 23.47 22.72
CA LEU A 132 11.56 24.17 23.04
C LEU A 132 11.59 24.62 24.51
N ALA A 133 10.50 25.18 25.02
CA ALA A 133 10.35 25.58 26.41
C ALA A 133 10.43 24.39 27.38
N SER A 134 9.87 23.23 27.02
CA SER A 134 9.90 22.03 27.87
C SER A 134 11.26 21.31 27.92
N MET A 135 12.14 21.56 26.95
CA MET A 135 13.46 20.94 26.98
C MET A 135 14.25 21.46 28.19
N PRO A 136 14.84 20.56 29.00
CA PRO A 136 15.68 20.97 30.10
C PRO A 136 16.86 21.78 29.55
N THR A 137 16.98 23.02 29.98
CA THR A 137 18.21 23.81 29.85
C THR A 137 19.29 23.08 30.64
N PRO A 138 20.18 22.37 29.95
CA PRO A 138 21.27 23.08 29.35
C PRO A 138 21.42 22.69 27.88
N GLN A 139 21.39 23.68 26.99
CA GLN A 139 22.21 23.58 25.81
C GLN A 139 23.65 23.43 26.35
N PRO A 140 24.29 22.26 26.20
CA PRO A 140 25.59 22.05 26.82
C PRO A 140 26.52 23.14 26.33
N SER A 141 27.25 23.78 27.24
CA SER A 141 28.21 24.80 26.86
C SER A 141 29.20 24.20 25.86
N THR A 142 29.84 25.03 25.02
CA THR A 142 30.91 24.53 24.14
C THR A 142 31.99 23.80 24.93
N SER A 143 32.22 24.16 26.20
CA SER A 143 33.06 23.41 27.12
C SER A 143 32.48 22.05 27.53
N ASP A 144 31.18 21.96 27.84
CA ASP A 144 30.53 20.68 28.16
C ASP A 144 30.53 19.73 26.97
N LEU A 145 30.26 20.25 25.76
CA LEU A 145 30.37 19.51 24.51
C LEU A 145 31.81 19.05 24.27
N GLY A 146 32.79 19.94 24.42
CA GLY A 146 34.21 19.59 24.30
C GLY A 146 34.61 18.50 25.28
N GLN A 147 34.16 18.58 26.53
CA GLN A 147 34.45 17.59 27.55
C GLN A 147 33.73 16.26 27.31
N ALA A 148 32.49 16.29 26.81
CA ALA A 148 31.74 15.09 26.43
C ALA A 148 32.38 14.38 25.24
N VAL A 149 32.78 15.12 24.20
CA VAL A 149 33.51 14.58 23.04
C VAL A 149 34.86 14.01 23.47
N ALA A 150 35.60 14.72 24.34
CA ALA A 150 36.87 14.22 24.86
C ALA A 150 36.69 12.91 25.66
N ARG A 151 35.68 12.83 26.54
CA ARG A 151 35.34 11.59 27.26
C ARG A 151 34.92 10.47 26.31
N TYR A 152 34.15 10.79 25.28
CA TYR A 152 33.72 9.82 24.27
C TYR A 152 34.90 9.26 23.49
N LEU A 153 35.82 10.11 23.02
CA LEU A 153 37.03 9.68 22.31
C LEU A 153 38.01 8.92 23.21
N ALA A 154 38.07 9.25 24.51
CA ALA A 154 38.87 8.51 25.48
C ALA A 154 38.29 7.11 25.76
N ALA A 155 36.97 6.99 25.86
CA ALA A 155 36.28 5.72 26.07
C ALA A 155 36.16 4.87 24.78
N ASN A 156 36.15 5.53 23.63
CA ASN A 156 36.08 4.93 22.30
C ASN A 156 37.27 5.46 21.48
N PRO A 157 38.50 5.02 21.79
CA PRO A 157 39.64 5.38 20.96
C PRO A 157 39.31 4.99 19.51
N PRO A 158 39.54 5.88 18.52
CA PRO A 158 39.29 5.53 17.13
C PRO A 158 40.01 4.22 16.86
N ALA A 159 39.25 3.23 16.37
CA ALA A 159 39.83 1.95 16.01
C ALA A 159 41.06 2.22 15.12
N PRO A 160 42.18 1.53 15.33
CA PRO A 160 43.34 1.67 14.47
C PRO A 160 42.83 1.61 13.03
N GLN A 161 43.19 2.63 12.24
CA GLN A 161 42.69 2.78 10.87
C GLN A 161 42.77 1.42 10.20
N ALA A 162 41.65 0.97 9.63
CA ALA A 162 41.64 -0.27 8.86
C ALA A 162 42.80 -0.20 7.86
N PRO A 163 43.54 -1.31 7.66
CA PRO A 163 44.68 -1.29 6.77
C PRO A 163 44.23 -0.76 5.41
N THR A 164 45.00 0.17 4.84
CA THR A 164 44.67 0.70 3.53
C THR A 164 44.66 -0.45 2.51
N ALA A 165 43.92 -0.31 1.41
CA ALA A 165 43.92 -1.31 0.33
C ALA A 165 45.36 -1.66 -0.12
N GLN A 166 46.27 -0.69 -0.03
CA GLN A 166 47.69 -0.85 -0.36
C GLN A 166 48.45 -1.68 0.69
N GLN A 167 48.14 -1.52 1.99
CA GLN A 167 48.70 -2.35 3.06
C GLN A 167 48.17 -3.79 3.00
N LEU A 168 46.89 -3.98 2.64
CA LEU A 168 46.32 -5.30 2.38
C LEU A 168 46.99 -5.97 1.18
N ALA A 169 47.13 -5.25 0.07
CA ALA A 169 47.79 -5.75 -1.14
C ALA A 169 49.26 -6.13 -0.87
N ALA A 170 50.01 -5.30 -0.12
CA ALA A 170 51.39 -5.60 0.25
C ALA A 170 51.49 -6.83 1.18
N SER A 171 50.56 -6.97 2.13
CA SER A 171 50.52 -8.12 3.05
C SER A 171 50.17 -9.42 2.31
N LEU A 172 49.20 -9.39 1.40
CA LEU A 172 48.84 -10.53 0.56
C LEU A 172 49.97 -10.92 -0.40
N ALA A 173 50.64 -9.94 -1.01
CA ALA A 173 51.80 -10.19 -1.86
C ALA A 173 52.95 -10.86 -1.08
N GLY A 174 53.22 -10.38 0.15
CA GLY A 174 54.19 -11.01 1.04
C GLY A 174 53.80 -12.45 1.41
N TYR A 175 52.53 -12.68 1.74
CA TYR A 175 52.00 -14.01 2.04
C TYR A 175 52.20 -15.00 0.89
N PHE A 176 51.84 -14.62 -0.34
CA PHE A 176 52.02 -15.48 -1.52
C PHE A 176 53.49 -15.69 -1.90
N ALA A 177 54.38 -14.75 -1.61
CA ALA A 177 55.81 -14.93 -1.82
C ALA A 177 56.41 -16.00 -0.88
N THR A 178 55.94 -16.07 0.37
CA THR A 178 56.40 -17.06 1.36
C THR A 178 55.60 -18.35 1.37
N SER A 179 54.40 -18.34 0.80
CA SER A 179 53.46 -19.46 0.76
C SER A 179 52.79 -19.52 -0.60
N PRO A 180 53.54 -19.87 -1.66
CA PRO A 180 52.96 -19.98 -2.99
C PRO A 180 51.86 -21.05 -2.98
N PRO A 181 50.74 -20.84 -3.69
CA PRO A 181 49.74 -21.88 -3.82
C PRO A 181 50.39 -23.13 -4.41
N PRO A 182 50.01 -24.34 -3.94
CA PRO A 182 50.51 -25.57 -4.53
C PRO A 182 50.22 -25.55 -6.02
N SER A 183 51.20 -25.94 -6.82
CA SER A 183 50.97 -26.12 -8.25
C SER A 183 49.76 -27.02 -8.43
N GLY A 184 48.83 -26.61 -9.30
CA GLY A 184 47.72 -27.46 -9.67
C GLY A 184 48.24 -28.81 -10.15
N PRO A 185 47.44 -29.88 -10.05
CA PRO A 185 47.81 -31.16 -10.63
C PRO A 185 48.21 -30.92 -12.10
N PRO A 186 49.29 -31.57 -12.59
CA PRO A 186 49.62 -31.54 -13.99
C PRO A 186 48.36 -31.81 -14.80
N GLY A 187 48.06 -30.94 -15.76
CA GLY A 187 46.97 -31.19 -16.68
C GLY A 187 47.14 -32.58 -17.30
N PRO A 188 46.05 -33.28 -17.64
CA PRO A 188 46.16 -34.54 -18.36
C PRO A 188 47.08 -34.32 -19.56
N ALA A 189 48.02 -35.24 -19.77
CA ALA A 189 48.86 -35.20 -20.96
C ALA A 189 47.93 -35.12 -22.17
N GLY A 190 48.08 -34.06 -22.98
CA GLY A 190 47.34 -33.97 -24.23
C GLY A 190 47.56 -35.25 -25.02
N GLU A 191 46.49 -35.78 -25.63
CA GLU A 191 46.64 -36.94 -26.50
C GLU A 191 47.75 -36.67 -27.52
N PRO A 192 48.66 -37.65 -27.77
CA PRO A 192 49.68 -37.49 -28.79
C PRO A 192 49.01 -37.11 -30.11
N GLY A 193 49.20 -35.87 -30.54
CA GLY A 193 48.70 -35.43 -31.84
C GLY A 193 49.30 -36.33 -32.94
N PRO A 194 48.57 -36.63 -34.02
CA PRO A 194 49.20 -37.17 -35.22
C PRO A 194 50.34 -36.24 -35.63
N ARG A 195 51.44 -36.76 -36.22
CA ARG A 195 52.58 -35.94 -36.67
C ARG A 195 52.09 -34.91 -37.71
N GLY A 196 51.75 -33.72 -37.23
CA GLY A 196 51.27 -32.59 -38.00
C GLY A 196 52.37 -31.56 -38.22
N ALA A 197 52.20 -30.71 -39.23
CA ALA A 197 53.02 -29.52 -39.47
C ALA A 197 52.99 -28.57 -38.24
N ALA A 198 53.92 -27.60 -38.20
CA ALA A 198 54.10 -26.62 -37.12
C ALA A 198 52.78 -26.19 -36.44
N GLY A 199 52.70 -26.36 -35.11
CA GLY A 199 51.52 -26.03 -34.33
C GLY A 199 51.17 -24.55 -34.45
N GLN A 200 49.91 -24.27 -34.77
CA GLN A 200 49.34 -22.93 -34.60
C GLN A 200 49.17 -22.67 -33.11
N ASP A 201 49.45 -21.44 -32.68
CA ASP A 201 49.25 -20.98 -31.30
C ASP A 201 47.82 -21.30 -30.85
N GLY A 202 47.69 -21.75 -29.60
CA GLY A 202 46.37 -22.04 -29.01
C GLY A 202 45.51 -20.78 -29.03
N GLN A 203 44.27 -20.91 -29.50
CA GLN A 203 43.33 -19.80 -29.51
C GLN A 203 43.16 -19.26 -28.08
N ASP A 204 43.32 -17.96 -27.91
CA ASP A 204 43.03 -17.28 -26.65
C ASP A 204 41.59 -17.62 -26.23
N GLY A 205 41.42 -17.91 -24.93
CA GLY A 205 40.10 -18.18 -24.37
C GLY A 205 39.17 -16.99 -24.63
N GLN A 206 37.90 -17.25 -24.95
CA GLN A 206 36.92 -16.19 -25.17
C GLN A 206 36.84 -15.30 -23.93
N ASP A 207 36.93 -13.98 -24.13
CA ASP A 207 36.66 -13.00 -23.09
C ASP A 207 35.26 -13.25 -22.52
N GLY A 208 35.16 -13.40 -21.19
CA GLY A 208 33.88 -13.57 -20.52
C GLY A 208 32.98 -12.37 -20.79
N HIS A 209 31.66 -12.59 -20.91
CA HIS A 209 30.74 -11.48 -21.10
C HIS A 209 30.70 -10.60 -19.85
N THR A 210 30.54 -9.29 -20.06
CA THR A 210 30.30 -8.36 -18.95
C THR A 210 28.87 -8.57 -18.44
N PRO A 211 28.67 -8.83 -17.14
CA PRO A 211 27.34 -9.04 -16.58
C PRO A 211 26.43 -7.82 -16.80
N THR A 212 25.20 -8.08 -17.19
CA THR A 212 24.12 -7.10 -17.27
C THR A 212 23.64 -6.71 -15.88
N ARG A 213 22.96 -5.57 -15.77
CA ARG A 213 22.33 -5.11 -14.52
C ARG A 213 21.40 -6.18 -13.92
N ASN A 214 20.61 -6.84 -14.78
CA ASN A 214 19.65 -7.86 -14.34
C ASN A 214 20.35 -9.11 -13.82
N GLU A 215 21.49 -9.51 -14.39
CA GLU A 215 22.29 -10.63 -13.88
C GLU A 215 22.91 -10.30 -12.52
N ILE A 216 23.39 -9.07 -12.33
CA ILE A 216 23.92 -8.61 -11.04
C ILE A 216 22.82 -8.59 -9.97
N GLU A 217 21.64 -8.07 -10.31
CA GLU A 217 20.49 -8.02 -9.40
C GLU A 217 20.01 -9.42 -9.03
N ALA A 218 19.88 -10.32 -10.00
CA ALA A 218 19.53 -11.72 -9.75
C ALA A 218 20.56 -12.44 -8.87
N ALA A 219 21.86 -12.21 -9.11
CA ALA A 219 22.93 -12.77 -8.30
C ALA A 219 22.89 -12.23 -6.85
N PHE A 220 22.60 -10.94 -6.67
CA PHE A 220 22.44 -10.33 -5.35
C PHE A 220 21.24 -10.89 -4.59
N VAL A 221 20.08 -11.01 -5.23
CA VAL A 221 18.88 -11.62 -4.63
C VAL A 221 19.14 -13.08 -4.27
N GLY A 222 19.79 -13.85 -5.15
CA GLY A 222 20.19 -15.23 -4.88
C GLY A 222 21.15 -15.34 -3.69
N TYR A 223 22.12 -14.43 -3.59
CA TYR A 223 23.04 -14.36 -2.46
C TYR A 223 22.31 -14.10 -1.14
N LEU A 224 21.37 -13.13 -1.11
CA LEU A 224 20.60 -12.81 0.09
C LEU A 224 19.67 -13.95 0.54
N GLN A 225 19.07 -14.67 -0.41
CA GLN A 225 18.26 -15.85 -0.11
C GLN A 225 19.11 -16.98 0.50
N ALA A 226 20.32 -17.19 -0.01
CA ALA A 226 21.26 -18.18 0.53
C ALA A 226 21.90 -17.73 1.86
N ASN A 227 21.95 -16.42 2.13
CA ASN A 227 22.63 -15.83 3.29
C ASN A 227 21.75 -14.81 4.03
N PRO A 228 20.64 -15.24 4.67
CA PRO A 228 19.70 -14.31 5.32
C PRO A 228 20.34 -13.50 6.46
N THR A 229 21.43 -14.01 7.05
CA THR A 229 22.19 -13.31 8.09
C THR A 229 23.02 -12.13 7.57
N ALA A 230 23.26 -12.03 6.25
CA ALA A 230 24.04 -10.94 5.67
C ALA A 230 23.37 -9.57 5.90
N LEU A 231 22.03 -9.53 5.91
CA LEU A 231 21.25 -8.33 6.25
C LEU A 231 20.79 -8.29 7.71
N CYS A 232 20.68 -9.45 8.36
CA CYS A 232 20.21 -9.58 9.74
C CYS A 232 21.28 -10.20 10.67
N PRO A 233 22.44 -9.54 10.90
CA PRO A 233 23.52 -10.13 11.71
C PRO A 233 23.15 -10.31 13.19
N ARG A 234 22.09 -9.65 13.68
CA ARG A 234 21.63 -9.70 15.09
C ARG A 234 20.34 -10.49 15.29
N GLY A 235 19.97 -11.33 14.32
CA GLY A 235 18.68 -11.98 14.28
C GLY A 235 17.59 -11.07 13.68
N GLY A 236 16.55 -11.69 13.12
CA GLY A 236 15.48 -11.03 12.37
C GLY A 236 15.02 -11.88 11.20
N THR A 237 13.96 -11.43 10.54
CA THR A 237 13.44 -12.04 9.31
C THR A 237 13.69 -11.13 8.13
N PHE A 238 14.24 -11.71 7.07
CA PHE A 238 14.40 -11.04 5.78
C PHE A 238 13.02 -10.85 5.14
N ALA A 239 12.71 -9.62 4.72
CA ALA A 239 11.48 -9.30 4.02
C ALA A 239 11.74 -8.45 2.78
N GLN A 240 11.05 -8.79 1.69
CA GLN A 240 10.93 -7.95 0.51
C GLN A 240 9.66 -7.10 0.64
N LEU A 241 9.79 -5.79 0.50
CA LEU A 241 8.65 -4.88 0.43
C LEU A 241 8.61 -4.24 -0.95
N ARG A 242 7.43 -4.25 -1.54
CA ARG A 242 7.14 -3.46 -2.73
C ARG A 242 6.59 -2.11 -2.28
N VAL A 243 7.33 -1.05 -2.56
CA VAL A 243 6.93 0.33 -2.28
C VAL A 243 6.35 0.92 -3.55
N VAL A 244 5.16 1.52 -3.44
CA VAL A 244 4.58 2.35 -4.51
C VAL A 244 5.05 3.78 -4.29
N LEU A 245 5.76 4.34 -5.26
CA LEU A 245 6.26 5.70 -5.24
C LEU A 245 5.14 6.69 -5.55
N ALA A 246 5.31 7.96 -5.17
CA ALA A 246 4.31 9.00 -5.36
C ALA A 246 3.97 9.27 -6.85
N ASP A 247 4.87 8.92 -7.76
CA ASP A 247 4.69 9.00 -9.21
C ASP A 247 3.99 7.77 -9.83
N GLY A 248 3.58 6.80 -9.01
CA GLY A 248 2.98 5.54 -9.46
C GLY A 248 4.01 4.47 -9.86
N GLY A 249 5.31 4.75 -9.74
CA GLY A 249 6.36 3.75 -9.89
C GLY A 249 6.31 2.69 -8.79
N VAL A 250 6.94 1.55 -9.03
CA VAL A 250 7.16 0.50 -8.02
C VAL A 250 8.66 0.31 -7.80
N ALA A 251 9.06 0.20 -6.54
CA ALA A 251 10.41 -0.19 -6.15
C ALA A 251 10.33 -1.37 -5.19
N ASP A 252 11.13 -2.40 -5.43
CA ASP A 252 11.30 -3.49 -4.46
C ASP A 252 12.48 -3.13 -3.55
N THR A 253 12.26 -3.18 -2.23
CA THR A 253 13.28 -2.97 -1.21
C THR A 253 13.41 -4.21 -0.33
N TRP A 254 14.63 -4.52 0.08
CA TRP A 254 14.93 -5.65 0.96
C TRP A 254 15.40 -5.11 2.30
N GLN A 255 14.71 -5.48 3.37
CA GLN A 255 15.03 -5.00 4.71
C GLN A 255 15.07 -6.13 5.73
N CYS A 256 15.91 -5.95 6.74
CA CYS A 256 15.88 -6.78 7.93
C CYS A 256 14.74 -6.32 8.84
N VAL A 257 13.74 -7.17 9.05
CA VAL A 257 12.65 -6.90 9.99
C VAL A 257 12.97 -7.58 11.30
N VAL A 258 13.13 -6.78 12.35
CA VAL A 258 13.32 -7.27 13.72
C VAL A 258 12.05 -6.96 14.48
N THR A 259 11.33 -7.99 14.92
CA THR A 259 10.19 -7.82 15.81
C THR A 259 10.72 -7.50 17.21
N THR A 260 10.81 -6.21 17.54
CA THR A 260 10.93 -5.80 18.94
C THR A 260 9.53 -5.90 19.53
N THR A 261 9.26 -6.99 20.23
CA THR A 261 8.03 -7.10 21.02
C THR A 261 8.32 -6.41 22.35
N PRO A 262 7.88 -5.18 22.62
CA PRO A 262 7.49 -4.91 23.99
C PRO A 262 6.28 -5.80 24.25
N LEU A 263 6.32 -6.61 25.32
CA LEU A 263 5.06 -7.11 25.88
C LEU A 263 4.13 -5.89 25.99
N PRO A 264 2.86 -5.95 25.54
CA PRO A 264 1.94 -4.86 25.79
C PRO A 264 2.00 -4.59 27.28
N SER A 265 2.48 -3.40 27.67
CA SER A 265 2.47 -2.98 29.06
C SER A 265 1.05 -3.18 29.54
N GLU A 266 0.86 -4.09 30.49
CA GLU A 266 -0.40 -4.26 31.18
C GLU A 266 -0.86 -2.86 31.57
N THR A 267 -1.98 -2.44 31.00
CA THR A 267 -2.55 -1.13 31.30
C THR A 267 -2.71 -1.07 32.82
N PRO A 268 -2.08 -0.11 33.53
CA PRO A 268 -2.27 -0.02 34.96
C PRO A 268 -3.77 0.16 35.19
N THR A 269 -4.38 -0.84 35.84
CA THR A 269 -5.77 -0.77 36.27
C THR A 269 -5.83 0.31 37.32
N SER A 270 -6.16 1.53 36.91
CA SER A 270 -6.47 2.64 37.79
C SER A 270 -7.73 2.25 38.58
N THR A 271 -7.53 1.68 39.76
CA THR A 271 -8.58 1.52 40.76
C THR A 271 -8.81 2.92 41.35
N GLU A 272 -9.74 3.65 40.76
CA GLU A 272 -10.23 4.92 41.25
C GLU A 272 -10.97 4.67 42.58
N THR A 273 -10.27 4.87 43.70
CA THR A 273 -10.88 4.88 45.03
C THR A 273 -11.46 6.27 45.26
N SER A 274 -12.76 6.41 45.00
CA SER A 274 -13.52 7.61 45.36
C SER A 274 -13.64 7.70 46.89
N PRO A 275 -13.25 8.81 47.55
CA PRO A 275 -13.47 8.99 48.97
C PRO A 275 -14.97 9.20 49.28
N PRO A 276 -15.46 8.71 50.43
CA PRO A 276 -16.87 8.84 50.81
C PRO A 276 -17.26 10.31 51.07
N PRO A 277 -18.52 10.68 50.80
CA PRO A 277 -19.01 12.03 51.04
C PRO A 277 -19.06 12.33 52.55
N THR A 278 -18.45 13.45 52.94
CA THR A 278 -18.60 14.03 54.29
C THR A 278 -19.94 14.75 54.38
N ASN A 279 -20.74 14.36 55.37
CA ASN A 279 -21.94 15.08 55.83
C ASN A 279 -21.59 16.41 56.50
#